data_AF-A0AAW0S5Q4-F1
#
_entry.id   AF-A0AAW0S5Q4-F1
#
_cell.length_a   1.000
_cell.length_b   1.000
_cell.length_c   1.000
_cell.angle_alpha   90.00
_cell.angle_beta   90.00
_cell.angle_gamma   90.00
#
_symmetry.space_group_name_H-M   'P 1'
#
loop_
_entity.id
_entity.type
_entity.pdbx_description
1 polymer ?
#
loop_
_entity_poly.entity_id
_entity_poly.type
_entity_poly.pdbx_seq_one_letter_code
_entity_poly.pdbx_strand_id
1 'polypeptide(L)'
;MNNKGWSNAFWGEATSYLNFCEEDYVVTRYIAEFINTLSSLAFVAYGVYGLSRFDLKSQTSARLISYCGLIGVGVCSAGYHMTLKYHTQMSDELSMHLLTTPLLYRLLTFQSSPRRTKFVGVLLGMLFTTVMVTHMLMDEFLLHATTFGFGVYLIATRILNIISQQAPDGCIRHNLRNIAIFGCLNFAFGYFVWLLDDWLCQLLTNLKHTFGLPLAFLFELHGW
;
A
#
# COMPACT_ATOMS: atom_id res chain seq x y z
N MET A 1 -23.63 -23.46 14.88
CA MET A 1 -22.86 -22.40 15.58
C MET A 1 -21.81 -23.08 16.44
N ASN A 2 -20.60 -23.32 15.90
CA ASN A 2 -19.49 -23.91 16.65
C ASN A 2 -18.35 -22.88 16.67
N ASN A 3 -18.22 -22.16 17.79
CA ASN A 3 -17.11 -21.27 18.15
C ASN A 3 -15.79 -22.05 18.37
N LYS A 4 -15.33 -22.80 17.36
CA LYS A 4 -14.08 -23.59 17.44
C LYS A 4 -12.91 -23.02 16.63
N GLY A 5 -13.10 -21.98 15.81
CA GLY A 5 -12.03 -21.40 15.00
C GLY A 5 -11.01 -20.58 15.79
N TRP A 6 -11.47 -19.83 16.81
CA TRP A 6 -10.65 -18.81 17.47
C TRP A 6 -9.98 -19.24 18.78
N SER A 7 -10.26 -20.44 19.29
CA SER A 7 -9.75 -20.86 20.61
C SER A 7 -8.22 -20.94 20.69
N ASN A 8 -7.55 -21.02 19.54
CA ASN A 8 -6.10 -21.07 19.45
C ASN A 8 -5.46 -19.77 18.93
N ALA A 9 -6.24 -18.82 18.40
CA ALA A 9 -5.75 -17.56 17.83
C ALA A 9 -5.11 -16.68 18.93
N PHE A 10 -3.87 -16.22 18.71
CA PHE A 10 -3.15 -15.40 19.69
C PHE A 10 -3.78 -14.03 19.90
N TRP A 11 -4.21 -13.37 18.81
CA TRP A 11 -4.83 -12.04 18.88
C TRP A 11 -6.35 -12.11 19.11
N GLY A 12 -6.95 -13.30 19.15
CA GLY A 12 -8.40 -13.49 19.26
C GLY A 12 -9.16 -13.17 17.96
N GLU A 13 -10.48 -13.06 18.05
CA GLU A 13 -11.39 -12.85 16.92
C GLU A 13 -11.14 -11.54 16.17
N ALA A 14 -11.20 -11.57 14.83
CA ALA A 14 -11.04 -10.38 13.99
C ALA A 14 -12.06 -9.29 14.39
N THR A 15 -11.60 -8.04 14.44
CA THR A 15 -12.45 -6.87 14.68
C THR A 15 -12.35 -5.83 13.57
N SER A 16 -11.57 -6.12 12.53
CA SER A 16 -11.45 -5.32 11.32
C SER A 16 -12.71 -5.47 10.46
N TYR A 17 -13.00 -4.43 9.66
CA TYR A 17 -14.07 -4.47 8.67
C TYR A 17 -13.71 -5.41 7.51
N LEU A 18 -12.44 -5.41 7.11
CA LEU A 18 -11.91 -6.26 6.03
C LEU A 18 -11.21 -7.51 6.58
N ASN A 19 -11.41 -8.63 5.89
CA ASN A 19 -10.69 -9.89 6.05
C ASN A 19 -10.52 -10.49 4.64
N PHE A 20 -9.30 -10.87 4.27
CA PHE A 20 -8.97 -11.29 2.90
C PHE A 20 -9.14 -12.80 2.72
N CYS A 21 -8.80 -13.33 1.55
CA CYS A 21 -9.03 -14.74 1.25
C CYS A 21 -8.03 -15.70 1.89
N GLU A 22 -6.93 -15.19 2.45
CA GLU A 22 -5.99 -16.01 3.21
C GLU A 22 -6.67 -16.55 4.47
N GLU A 23 -6.52 -17.86 4.74
CA GLU A 23 -7.20 -18.47 5.88
C GLU A 23 -6.52 -18.13 7.20
N ASP A 24 -7.26 -17.49 8.10
CA ASP A 24 -6.79 -17.05 9.41
C ASP A 24 -6.12 -18.16 10.23
N TYR A 25 -4.88 -17.88 10.66
CA TYR A 25 -4.05 -18.71 11.53
C TYR A 25 -3.77 -20.12 11.00
N VAL A 26 -3.88 -20.36 9.68
CA VAL A 26 -3.67 -21.68 9.07
C VAL A 26 -2.21 -22.16 9.20
N VAL A 27 -1.23 -21.24 9.17
CA VAL A 27 0.20 -21.57 9.28
C VAL A 27 0.67 -21.54 10.73
N THR A 28 0.25 -20.53 11.50
CA THR A 28 0.70 -20.33 12.88
C THR A 28 -0.35 -19.59 13.68
N ARG A 29 -0.42 -19.85 14.99
CA ARG A 29 -1.35 -19.17 15.89
C ARG A 29 -1.06 -17.69 16.15
N TYR A 30 0.11 -17.19 15.74
CA TYR A 30 0.58 -15.82 16.05
C TYR A 30 0.34 -14.81 14.94
N ILE A 31 0.14 -15.27 13.70
CA ILE A 31 -0.03 -14.44 12.50
C ILE A 31 -1.31 -14.93 11.83
N ALA A 32 -2.31 -14.05 11.71
CA ALA A 32 -3.60 -14.40 11.11
C ALA A 32 -3.45 -14.72 9.62
N GLU A 33 -3.01 -13.77 8.81
CA GLU A 33 -2.75 -13.97 7.38
C GLU A 33 -1.23 -14.01 7.14
N PHE A 34 -0.65 -15.20 7.00
CA PHE A 34 0.78 -15.43 7.01
C PHE A 34 1.50 -14.85 5.78
N ILE A 35 0.99 -15.11 4.58
CA ILE A 35 1.59 -14.63 3.33
C ILE A 35 1.36 -13.13 3.20
N ASN A 36 0.17 -12.62 3.50
CA ASN A 36 -0.12 -11.18 3.48
C ASN A 36 0.76 -10.40 4.47
N THR A 37 1.05 -10.97 5.63
CA THR A 37 2.00 -10.38 6.60
C THR A 37 3.44 -10.41 6.06
N LEU A 38 3.88 -11.54 5.51
CA LEU A 38 5.26 -11.70 5.06
C LEU A 38 5.57 -10.85 3.81
N SER A 39 4.63 -10.77 2.87
CA SER A 39 4.77 -9.93 1.67
C SER A 39 4.88 -8.46 2.04
N SER A 40 4.12 -7.99 3.03
CA SER A 40 4.21 -6.62 3.56
C SER A 40 5.60 -6.27 4.10
N LEU A 41 6.34 -7.25 4.66
CA LEU A 41 7.72 -7.05 5.10
C LEU A 41 8.70 -6.84 3.95
N ALA A 42 8.35 -7.19 2.70
CA ALA A 42 9.16 -6.86 1.54
C ALA A 42 9.28 -5.34 1.33
N PHE A 43 8.22 -4.57 1.65
CA PHE A 43 8.25 -3.11 1.60
C PHE A 43 9.22 -2.53 2.62
N VAL A 44 9.22 -3.11 3.83
CA VAL A 44 10.17 -2.76 4.90
C VAL A 44 11.60 -3.05 4.45
N ALA A 45 11.86 -4.25 3.95
CA ALA A 45 13.19 -4.66 3.49
C ALA A 45 13.70 -3.74 2.37
N TYR A 46 12.86 -3.43 1.37
CA TYR A 46 13.22 -2.54 0.27
C TYR A 46 13.47 -1.10 0.74
N GLY A 47 12.62 -0.58 1.63
CA GLY A 47 12.80 0.75 2.21
C GLY A 47 14.09 0.86 3.03
N VAL A 48 14.38 -0.13 3.87
CA VAL A 48 15.62 -0.21 4.66
C VAL A 48 16.84 -0.30 3.74
N TYR A 49 16.77 -1.12 2.69
CA TYR A 49 17.83 -1.19 1.68
C TYR A 49 18.06 0.18 1.02
N GLY A 50 17.00 0.88 0.63
CA GLY A 50 17.05 2.23 0.07
C GLY A 50 17.71 3.25 1.00
N LEU A 51 17.41 3.18 2.30
CA LEU A 51 18.04 4.04 3.33
C LEU A 51 19.49 3.67 3.61
N SER A 52 19.86 2.39 3.57
CA SER A 52 21.24 1.94 3.76
C SER A 52 22.19 2.44 2.66
N ARG A 53 21.64 2.73 1.47
CA ARG A 53 22.34 3.33 0.32
C ARG A 53 22.14 4.85 0.24
N PHE A 54 21.51 5.47 1.24
CA PHE A 54 21.23 6.89 1.25
C PHE A 54 22.46 7.68 1.68
N ASP A 55 22.91 8.59 0.81
CA ASP A 55 23.98 9.54 1.12
C ASP A 55 23.36 10.91 1.39
N LEU A 56 23.41 11.34 2.66
CA LEU A 56 22.88 12.61 3.16
C LEU A 56 23.46 13.83 2.44
N LYS A 57 24.65 13.73 1.82
CA LYS A 57 25.29 14.84 1.12
C LYS A 57 24.79 15.03 -0.31
N SER A 58 24.28 13.97 -0.95
CA SER A 58 23.90 13.98 -2.36
C SER A 58 22.40 13.77 -2.61
N GLN A 59 21.64 13.32 -1.62
CA GLN A 59 20.25 12.90 -1.80
C GLN A 59 19.24 13.83 -1.12
N THR A 60 18.11 14.06 -1.79
CA THR A 60 17.07 15.00 -1.35
C THR A 60 16.22 14.44 -0.21
N SER A 61 15.78 15.30 0.73
CA SER A 61 14.86 14.94 1.83
C SER A 61 13.59 14.23 1.38
N ALA A 62 13.15 14.48 0.14
CA ALA A 62 11.97 13.82 -0.42
C ALA A 62 12.18 12.33 -0.71
N ARG A 63 13.41 11.90 -1.02
CA ARG A 63 13.74 10.48 -1.17
C ARG A 63 13.75 9.77 0.18
N LEU A 64 14.25 10.44 1.23
CA LEU A 64 14.15 9.97 2.61
C LEU A 64 12.68 9.75 3.02
N ILE A 65 11.82 10.75 2.80
CA ILE A 65 10.38 10.64 3.09
C ILE A 65 9.73 9.46 2.35
N SER A 66 10.12 9.22 1.10
CA SER A 66 9.56 8.12 0.31
C SER A 66 9.93 6.75 0.89
N TYR A 67 11.20 6.53 1.26
CA TYR A 67 11.63 5.27 1.86
C TYR A 67 11.08 5.07 3.27
N CYS A 68 11.06 6.11 4.10
CA CYS A 68 10.45 6.03 5.43
C CYS A 68 8.93 5.77 5.34
N GLY A 69 8.25 6.41 4.40
CA GLY A 69 6.82 6.17 4.18
C GLY A 69 6.56 4.74 3.68
N LEU A 70 7.40 4.19 2.81
CA LEU A 70 7.29 2.79 2.37
C LEU A 70 7.51 1.79 3.52
N ILE A 71 8.49 2.06 4.40
CA ILE A 71 8.68 1.28 5.62
C ILE A 71 7.44 1.37 6.51
N GLY A 72 6.88 2.57 6.68
CA GLY A 72 5.66 2.80 7.44
C GLY A 72 4.50 1.95 6.93
N VAL A 73 4.25 1.97 5.62
CA VAL A 73 3.23 1.11 4.97
C VAL A 73 3.50 -0.36 5.26
N GLY A 74 4.72 -0.85 5.04
CA GLY A 74 5.03 -2.26 5.28
C GLY A 74 4.85 -2.70 6.74
N VAL A 75 5.23 -1.85 7.71
CA VAL A 75 5.06 -2.15 9.15
C VAL A 75 3.59 -2.14 9.54
N CYS A 76 2.83 -1.14 9.10
CA CYS A 76 1.41 -1.03 9.42
C CYS A 76 0.60 -2.16 8.77
N SER A 77 0.87 -2.48 7.51
CA SER A 77 0.21 -3.57 6.78
C SER A 77 0.54 -4.94 7.36
N ALA A 78 1.82 -5.21 7.67
CA ALA A 78 2.20 -6.44 8.38
C ALA A 78 1.52 -6.53 9.77
N GLY A 79 1.42 -5.41 10.48
CA GLY A 79 0.70 -5.34 11.75
C GLY A 79 -0.79 -5.63 11.62
N TYR A 80 -1.42 -5.15 10.55
CA TYR A 80 -2.82 -5.44 10.25
C TYR A 80 -3.03 -6.91 9.91
N HIS A 81 -2.36 -7.44 8.90
CA HIS A 81 -2.50 -8.84 8.46
C HIS A 81 -2.11 -9.85 9.56
N MET A 82 -1.21 -9.47 10.47
CA MET A 82 -0.88 -10.31 11.63
C MET A 82 -2.02 -10.41 12.64
N THR A 83 -2.84 -9.36 12.80
CA THR A 83 -3.74 -9.20 13.95
C THR A 83 -5.23 -9.12 13.61
N LEU A 84 -5.58 -8.66 12.40
CA LEU A 84 -6.93 -8.41 11.91
C LEU A 84 -7.78 -7.56 12.85
N LYS A 85 -7.19 -6.49 13.41
CA LYS A 85 -7.88 -5.57 14.32
C LYS A 85 -8.22 -4.26 13.64
N TYR A 86 -9.34 -3.67 14.07
CA TYR A 86 -9.76 -2.34 13.63
C TYR A 86 -8.62 -1.30 13.70
N HIS A 87 -7.92 -1.19 14.83
CA HIS A 87 -6.86 -0.19 14.98
C HIS A 87 -5.64 -0.44 14.07
N THR A 88 -5.32 -1.70 13.79
CA THR A 88 -4.21 -2.02 12.89
C THR A 88 -4.63 -1.86 11.43
N GLN A 89 -5.87 -2.18 11.06
CA GLN A 89 -6.45 -1.83 9.75
C GLN A 89 -6.40 -0.32 9.50
N MET A 90 -6.91 0.49 10.44
CA MET A 90 -6.87 1.95 10.32
C MET A 90 -5.44 2.48 10.22
N SER A 91 -4.49 1.86 10.93
CA SER A 91 -3.08 2.22 10.83
C SER A 91 -2.49 1.91 9.45
N ASP A 92 -2.86 0.78 8.84
CA ASP A 92 -2.42 0.40 7.50
C ASP A 92 -2.96 1.39 6.45
N GLU A 93 -4.28 1.55 6.40
CA GLU A 93 -4.96 2.43 5.44
C GLU A 93 -4.50 3.89 5.59
N LEU A 94 -4.30 4.38 6.83
CA LEU A 94 -3.75 5.72 7.08
C LEU A 94 -2.32 5.85 6.55
N SER A 95 -1.47 4.84 6.76
CA SER A 95 -0.07 4.88 6.37
C SER A 95 0.09 5.03 4.85
N MET A 96 -0.80 4.42 4.08
CA MET A 96 -0.86 4.55 2.62
C MET A 96 -1.10 6.01 2.19
N HIS A 97 -1.99 6.74 2.89
CA HIS A 97 -2.22 8.16 2.63
C HIS A 97 -1.09 9.06 3.13
N LEU A 98 -0.44 8.70 4.24
CA LEU A 98 0.73 9.41 4.77
C LEU A 98 1.94 9.30 3.84
N LEU A 99 2.06 8.22 3.05
CA LEU A 99 3.05 8.10 1.99
C LEU A 99 2.64 8.86 0.71
N THR A 100 1.40 8.66 0.23
CA THR A 100 0.98 9.18 -1.07
C THR A 100 0.72 10.69 -1.09
N THR A 101 0.17 11.27 -0.01
CA THR A 101 -0.16 12.69 0.03
C THR A 101 1.08 13.59 -0.10
N PRO A 102 2.20 13.36 0.62
CA PRO A 102 3.43 14.12 0.40
C PRO A 102 4.04 13.95 -0.99
N LEU A 103 3.94 12.75 -1.58
CA LEU A 103 4.39 12.49 -2.96
C LEU A 103 3.58 13.31 -3.97
N LEU A 104 2.25 13.28 -3.84
CA LEU A 104 1.36 14.05 -4.69
C LEU A 104 1.59 15.56 -4.53
N TYR A 105 1.73 16.04 -3.28
CA TYR A 105 2.08 17.44 -3.00
C TYR A 105 3.35 17.86 -3.77
N ARG A 106 4.40 17.05 -3.74
CA ARG A 106 5.66 17.34 -4.43
C ARG A 106 5.48 17.40 -5.95
N LEU A 107 4.71 16.49 -6.54
CA LEU A 107 4.45 16.47 -7.98
C LEU A 107 3.57 17.64 -8.44
N LEU A 108 2.60 18.05 -7.62
CA LEU A 108 1.71 19.17 -7.93
C LEU A 108 2.37 20.53 -7.74
N THR A 109 3.41 20.62 -6.90
CA THR A 109 4.15 21.84 -6.59
C THR A 109 5.53 21.92 -7.25
N PHE A 110 5.89 20.93 -8.06
CA PHE A 110 7.14 20.94 -8.83
C PHE A 110 7.23 22.22 -9.68
N GLN A 111 8.33 22.98 -9.52
CA GLN A 111 8.59 24.26 -10.19
C GLN A 111 7.41 25.26 -10.14
N SER A 112 6.61 25.23 -9.07
CA SER A 112 5.46 26.11 -8.90
C SER A 112 5.78 27.38 -8.10
N SER A 113 4.95 28.41 -8.26
CA SER A 113 5.07 29.65 -7.48
C SER A 113 4.81 29.42 -5.99
N PRO A 114 5.44 30.20 -5.08
CA PRO A 114 5.24 30.03 -3.63
C PRO A 114 3.76 30.08 -3.20
N ARG A 115 2.97 30.94 -3.86
CA ARG A 115 1.52 31.05 -3.62
C ARG A 115 0.78 29.76 -3.96
N ARG A 116 1.10 29.14 -5.11
CA ARG A 116 0.51 27.86 -5.52
C ARG A 116 0.95 26.73 -4.60
N THR A 117 2.24 26.69 -4.24
CA THR A 117 2.79 25.69 -3.32
C THR A 117 2.08 25.72 -1.97
N LYS A 118 1.92 26.91 -1.37
CA LYS A 118 1.17 27.08 -0.13
C LYS A 118 -0.29 26.67 -0.27
N PHE A 119 -0.95 27.08 -1.35
CA PHE A 119 -2.36 26.73 -1.60
C PHE A 119 -2.57 25.21 -1.71
N VAL A 120 -1.76 24.53 -2.52
CA VAL A 120 -1.82 23.07 -2.71
C VAL A 120 -1.55 22.34 -1.40
N GLY A 121 -0.57 22.80 -0.60
CA GLY A 121 -0.28 22.22 0.70
C GLY A 121 -1.46 22.31 1.69
N VAL A 122 -2.08 23.49 1.79
CA VAL A 122 -3.28 23.69 2.63
C VAL A 122 -4.45 22.84 2.13
N LEU A 123 -4.71 22.84 0.82
CA LEU A 123 -5.79 22.07 0.22
C LEU A 123 -5.63 20.56 0.46
N LEU A 124 -4.45 20.00 0.17
CA LEU A 124 -4.18 18.58 0.39
C LEU A 124 -4.21 18.22 1.87
N GLY A 125 -3.72 19.09 2.75
CA GLY A 125 -3.77 18.86 4.20
C GLY A 125 -5.21 18.79 4.74
N MET A 126 -6.07 19.73 4.29
CA MET A 126 -7.50 19.69 4.64
C MET A 126 -8.18 18.43 4.09
N LEU A 127 -7.98 18.11 2.81
CA LEU A 127 -8.57 16.91 2.19
C LEU A 127 -8.11 15.63 2.90
N PHE A 128 -6.81 15.48 3.14
CA PHE A 128 -6.26 14.35 3.88
C PHE A 128 -6.92 14.21 5.26
N THR A 129 -7.00 15.31 6.00
CA THR A 129 -7.55 15.30 7.37
C THR A 129 -9.03 14.93 7.37
N THR A 130 -9.83 15.55 6.49
CA THR A 130 -11.25 15.26 6.38
C THR A 130 -11.48 13.81 5.98
N VAL A 131 -10.84 13.34 4.91
CA VAL A 131 -11.02 11.97 4.41
C VAL A 131 -10.61 10.94 5.46
N MET A 132 -9.46 11.09 6.11
CA MET A 132 -8.97 10.13 7.11
C MET A 132 -9.80 10.15 8.40
N VAL A 133 -10.24 11.31 8.88
CA VAL A 133 -11.10 11.39 10.06
C VAL A 133 -12.47 10.77 9.76
N THR A 134 -13.08 11.08 8.61
CA THR A 134 -14.37 10.47 8.24
C THR A 134 -14.25 8.96 8.09
N HIS A 135 -13.23 8.48 7.37
CA HIS A 135 -12.92 7.07 7.20
C HIS A 135 -12.83 6.32 8.54
N MET A 136 -12.05 6.85 9.49
CA MET A 136 -11.89 6.25 10.82
C MET A 136 -13.13 6.37 11.71
N LEU A 137 -13.98 7.38 11.54
CA LEU A 137 -15.20 7.49 12.35
C LEU A 137 -16.32 6.60 11.84
N MET A 138 -16.33 6.33 10.53
CA MET A 138 -17.40 5.57 9.87
C MET A 138 -17.04 4.11 9.60
N ASP A 139 -15.76 3.74 9.75
CA ASP A 139 -15.25 2.39 9.47
C ASP A 139 -15.62 1.93 8.05
N GLU A 140 -15.43 2.83 7.06
CA GLU A 140 -15.96 2.70 5.71
C GLU A 140 -14.87 2.54 4.64
N PHE A 141 -14.72 1.36 4.04
CA PHE A 141 -13.63 1.10 3.09
C PHE A 141 -13.63 1.96 1.82
N LEU A 142 -14.81 2.31 1.28
CA LEU A 142 -14.92 2.89 -0.07
C LEU A 142 -14.28 4.28 -0.17
N LEU A 143 -14.38 5.10 0.88
CA LEU A 143 -13.82 6.45 0.88
C LEU A 143 -12.29 6.39 0.82
N HIS A 144 -11.66 5.52 1.62
CA HIS A 144 -10.24 5.24 1.54
C HIS A 144 -9.84 4.75 0.14
N ALA A 145 -10.46 3.66 -0.34
CA ALA A 145 -10.06 3.03 -1.60
C ALA A 145 -10.15 3.98 -2.80
N THR A 146 -11.23 4.75 -2.91
CA THR A 146 -11.44 5.69 -4.03
C THR A 146 -10.48 6.88 -3.98
N THR A 147 -10.25 7.44 -2.80
CA THR A 147 -9.33 8.60 -2.65
C THR A 147 -7.87 8.18 -2.82
N PHE A 148 -7.48 7.01 -2.31
CA PHE A 148 -6.16 6.44 -2.54
C PHE A 148 -5.93 6.15 -4.02
N GLY A 149 -6.86 5.44 -4.68
CA GLY A 149 -6.78 5.13 -6.11
C GLY A 149 -6.70 6.38 -6.99
N PHE A 150 -7.50 7.40 -6.69
CA PHE A 150 -7.41 8.69 -7.39
C PHE A 150 -6.06 9.39 -7.16
N GLY A 151 -5.53 9.34 -5.94
CA GLY A 151 -4.19 9.86 -5.61
C GLY A 151 -3.10 9.17 -6.43
N VAL A 152 -3.13 7.84 -6.52
CA VAL A 152 -2.18 7.06 -7.34
C VAL A 152 -2.30 7.39 -8.83
N TYR A 153 -3.53 7.51 -9.35
CA TYR A 153 -3.77 7.93 -10.74
C TYR A 153 -3.16 9.30 -11.04
N LEU A 154 -3.36 10.28 -10.14
CA LEU A 154 -2.74 11.59 -10.27
C LEU A 154 -1.21 11.51 -10.21
N ILE A 155 -0.64 10.71 -9.30
CA ILE A 155 0.82 10.52 -9.22
C ILE A 155 1.35 9.97 -10.55
N ALA A 156 0.76 8.89 -11.07
CA ALA A 156 1.19 8.24 -12.31
C ALA A 156 1.13 9.20 -13.50
N THR A 157 0.00 9.88 -13.70
CA THR A 157 -0.17 10.82 -14.81
C THR A 157 0.74 12.04 -14.70
N ARG A 158 0.95 12.59 -13.49
CA ARG A 158 1.82 13.76 -13.28
C ARG A 158 3.30 13.40 -13.46
N ILE A 159 3.74 12.22 -13.01
CA ILE A 159 5.10 11.72 -13.25
C ILE A 159 5.38 11.63 -14.75
N LEU A 160 4.51 10.97 -15.51
CA LEU A 160 4.69 10.81 -16.96
C LEU A 160 4.72 12.15 -17.70
N ASN A 161 3.86 13.09 -17.31
CA ASN A 161 3.85 14.45 -17.85
C ASN A 161 5.12 15.24 -17.52
N ILE A 162 5.61 15.16 -16.28
CA ILE A 162 6.85 15.85 -15.88
C ILE A 162 8.05 15.27 -16.64
N ILE A 163 8.16 13.94 -16.74
CA ILE A 163 9.25 13.29 -17.49
C ILE A 163 9.25 13.75 -18.95
N SER A 164 8.07 13.82 -19.60
CA SER A 164 8.00 14.21 -21.01
C SER A 164 8.41 15.66 -21.26
N GLN A 165 8.10 16.56 -20.32
CA GLN A 165 8.35 18.00 -20.44
C GLN A 165 9.74 18.44 -19.95
N GLN A 166 10.27 17.81 -18.90
CA GLN A 166 11.40 18.33 -18.12
C GLN A 166 12.70 17.55 -18.30
N ALA A 167 12.68 16.33 -18.86
CA ALA A 167 13.91 15.56 -19.06
C ALA A 167 14.62 16.02 -20.36
N PRO A 168 15.75 16.74 -20.30
CA PRO A 168 16.36 17.37 -21.48
C PRO A 168 16.96 16.35 -22.46
N ASP A 169 17.59 15.31 -21.91
CA ASP A 169 18.25 14.25 -22.68
C ASP A 169 17.25 13.16 -23.11
N GLY A 170 17.29 12.78 -24.39
CA GLY A 170 16.38 11.78 -24.95
C GLY A 170 16.56 10.37 -24.37
N CYS A 171 17.80 9.98 -24.06
CA CYS A 171 18.12 8.69 -23.45
C CYS A 171 17.63 8.65 -21.99
N ILE A 172 17.92 9.69 -21.20
CA ILE A 172 17.44 9.80 -19.82
C ILE A 172 15.91 9.82 -19.78
N ARG A 173 15.27 10.57 -20.67
CA ARG A 173 13.81 10.62 -20.77
C ARG A 173 13.21 9.25 -21.06
N HIS A 174 13.79 8.51 -22.01
CA HIS A 174 13.34 7.16 -22.35
C HIS A 174 13.47 6.21 -21.16
N ASN A 175 14.63 6.21 -20.49
CA ASN A 175 14.86 5.37 -19.32
C ASN A 175 13.90 5.69 -18.16
N LEU A 176 13.72 6.97 -17.83
CA LEU A 176 12.78 7.39 -16.78
C LEU A 176 11.33 7.02 -17.13
N ARG A 177 10.94 7.18 -18.39
CA ARG A 177 9.60 6.81 -18.86
C ARG A 177 9.39 5.30 -18.75
N ASN A 178 10.36 4.48 -19.12
CA ASN A 178 10.25 3.01 -19.02
C ASN A 178 10.13 2.57 -17.56
N ILE A 179 10.93 3.15 -16.65
CA ILE A 179 10.83 2.87 -15.21
C ILE A 179 9.43 3.26 -14.69
N ALA A 180 8.92 4.43 -15.08
CA ALA A 180 7.59 4.89 -14.66
C ALA A 180 6.46 3.99 -15.21
N ILE A 181 6.52 3.61 -16.49
CA ILE A 181 5.54 2.70 -17.11
C ILE A 181 5.61 1.32 -16.45
N PHE A 182 6.80 0.79 -16.23
CA PHE A 182 6.98 -0.49 -15.54
C PHE A 182 6.36 -0.44 -14.15
N GLY A 183 6.59 0.62 -13.37
CA GLY A 183 5.94 0.82 -12.07
C GLY A 183 4.41 0.89 -12.18
N CYS A 184 3.87 1.59 -13.17
CA CYS A 184 2.42 1.66 -13.39
C CYS A 184 1.83 0.29 -13.75
N LEU A 185 2.52 -0.50 -14.57
CA LEU A 185 2.08 -1.84 -14.94
C LEU A 185 2.09 -2.80 -13.74
N ASN A 186 3.12 -2.73 -12.90
CA ASN A 186 3.17 -3.54 -11.67
C ASN A 186 2.04 -3.14 -10.71
N PHE A 187 1.79 -1.84 -10.52
CA PHE A 187 0.68 -1.39 -9.67
C PHE A 187 -0.69 -1.85 -10.23
N ALA A 188 -0.90 -1.73 -11.55
CA ALA A 188 -2.14 -2.18 -12.19
C ALA A 188 -2.32 -3.70 -12.09
N PHE A 189 -1.22 -4.46 -12.22
CA PHE A 189 -1.24 -5.91 -12.02
C PHE A 189 -1.57 -6.28 -10.57
N GLY A 190 -0.94 -5.63 -9.57
CA GLY A 190 -1.26 -5.79 -8.16
C GLY A 190 -2.73 -5.51 -7.85
N TYR A 191 -3.26 -4.39 -8.37
CA TYR A 191 -4.68 -4.07 -8.23
C TYR A 191 -5.60 -5.11 -8.90
N PHE A 192 -5.18 -5.66 -10.04
CA PHE A 192 -5.93 -6.71 -10.71
C PHE A 192 -5.97 -8.02 -9.91
N VAL A 193 -4.84 -8.47 -9.37
CA VAL A 193 -4.82 -9.69 -8.53
C VAL A 193 -5.53 -9.49 -7.20
N TRP A 194 -5.48 -8.29 -6.63
CA TRP A 194 -6.30 -7.90 -5.48
C TRP A 194 -7.81 -8.04 -5.73
N LEU A 195 -8.30 -7.59 -6.90
CA LEU A 195 -9.70 -7.80 -7.30
C LEU A 195 -10.04 -9.27 -7.49
N LEU A 196 -9.11 -10.06 -8.04
CA LEU A 196 -9.31 -11.49 -8.21
C LEU A 196 -9.37 -12.23 -6.87
N ASP A 197 -8.57 -11.81 -5.88
CA ASP A 197 -8.62 -12.34 -4.52
C ASP A 197 -10.05 -12.22 -3.97
N ASP A 198 -10.59 -11.00 -3.97
CA ASP A 198 -11.94 -10.69 -3.50
C ASP A 198 -13.03 -11.46 -4.27
N TRP A 199 -12.97 -11.47 -5.62
CA TRP A 199 -14.05 -12.03 -6.45
C TRP A 199 -14.02 -13.55 -6.58
N LEU A 200 -12.82 -14.15 -6.53
CA LEU A 200 -12.61 -15.59 -6.73
C LEU A 200 -12.24 -16.30 -5.42
N CYS A 201 -12.45 -15.67 -4.27
CA CYS A 201 -12.09 -16.16 -2.95
C CYS A 201 -12.41 -17.65 -2.73
N GLN A 202 -13.67 -18.05 -2.97
CA GLN A 202 -14.09 -19.45 -2.78
C GLN A 202 -13.34 -20.43 -3.68
N LEU A 203 -13.06 -20.03 -4.93
CA LEU A 203 -12.29 -20.84 -5.87
C LEU A 203 -10.84 -20.95 -5.41
N LEU A 204 -10.22 -19.82 -5.02
CA LEU A 204 -8.85 -19.78 -4.53
C LEU A 204 -8.70 -20.65 -3.28
N THR A 205 -9.59 -20.56 -2.30
CA THR A 205 -9.59 -21.41 -1.11
C THR A 205 -9.69 -22.90 -1.46
N ASN A 206 -10.57 -23.28 -2.38
CA ASN A 206 -10.66 -24.67 -2.83
C ASN A 206 -9.36 -25.15 -3.51
N LEU A 207 -8.71 -24.30 -4.31
CA LEU A 207 -7.42 -24.60 -4.93
C LEU A 207 -6.32 -24.75 -3.86
N LYS A 208 -6.28 -23.87 -2.85
CA LYS A 208 -5.35 -23.96 -1.72
C LYS A 208 -5.49 -25.28 -0.97
N HIS A 209 -6.71 -25.72 -0.69
CA HIS A 209 -6.97 -27.02 -0.04
C HIS A 209 -6.59 -28.20 -0.93
N THR A 210 -6.74 -28.07 -2.25
CA THR A 210 -6.42 -29.13 -3.21
C THR A 210 -4.91 -29.31 -3.38
N PHE A 211 -4.15 -28.22 -3.51
CA PHE A 211 -2.71 -28.27 -3.75
C PHE A 211 -1.89 -28.39 -2.46
N GLY A 212 -2.40 -27.88 -1.33
CA GLY A 212 -1.72 -27.90 -0.04
C GLY A 212 -0.43 -27.08 -0.02
N LEU A 213 0.21 -27.03 1.15
CA LEU A 213 1.46 -26.29 1.34
C LEU A 213 2.66 -27.04 0.72
N PRO A 214 3.61 -26.34 0.08
CA PRO A 214 3.72 -24.89 -0.04
C PRO A 214 3.04 -24.29 -1.30
N LEU A 215 2.50 -25.12 -2.21
CA LEU A 215 1.92 -24.66 -3.47
C LEU A 215 0.70 -23.75 -3.29
N ALA A 216 -0.03 -23.91 -2.18
CA ALA A 216 -1.15 -23.06 -1.81
C ALA A 216 -0.78 -21.56 -1.74
N PHE A 217 0.48 -21.22 -1.41
CA PHE A 217 0.94 -19.83 -1.32
C PHE A 217 0.86 -19.09 -2.67
N LEU A 218 0.90 -19.79 -3.80
CA LEU A 218 0.74 -19.16 -5.12
C LEU A 218 -0.66 -18.60 -5.35
N PHE A 219 -1.65 -19.01 -4.55
CA PHE A 219 -3.03 -18.59 -4.65
C PHE A 219 -3.43 -17.54 -3.61
N GLU A 220 -2.51 -17.10 -2.74
CA GLU A 220 -2.72 -15.97 -1.82
C GLU A 220 -2.53 -14.65 -2.58
N LEU A 221 -3.50 -14.32 -3.44
CA LEU A 221 -3.37 -13.26 -4.44
C LEU A 221 -3.26 -11.87 -3.82
N HIS A 222 -3.89 -11.60 -2.67
CA HIS A 222 -3.69 -10.36 -1.93
C HIS A 222 -2.23 -10.15 -1.50
N GLY A 223 -1.49 -11.24 -1.28
CA GLY A 223 -0.08 -11.19 -0.90
C GLY A 223 0.88 -10.84 -2.05
N TRP A 224 0.45 -10.92 -3.31
CA TRP A 224 1.30 -10.76 -4.50
C TRP A 224 1.11 -9.40 -5.21
#